data_AF-X1J6Z6-F1
#
_entry.id   AF-X1J6Z6-F1
#
_cell.length_a   1.000
_cell.length_b   1.000
_cell.length_c   1.000
_cell.angle_alpha   90.00
_cell.angle_beta   90.00
_cell.angle_gamma   90.00
#
_symmetry.space_group_name_H-M   'P 1'
#
loop_
_entity.id
_entity.type
_entity.pdbx_description
1 polymer ?
#
loop_
_entity_poly.entity_id
_entity_poly.type
_entity_poly.pdbx_seq_one_letter_code
_entity_poly.pdbx_strand_id
1 'polypeptide(L)'
;MIGRLEFKRAVSSIQPGGGTNLIAGLEPGYQQVLANFRTEYTNRVLFLTDGVGESQGILDMAETYKEMGINVSTIGVGTDFDLELMVEISKRGGGSPESQR
;
A
#
# COMPACT_ATOMS: atom_id res chain seq x y z
N MET A 1 17.59 -19.90 -6.27
CA MET A 1 17.38 -18.84 -5.25
C MET A 1 17.78 -17.48 -5.84
N ILE A 2 17.15 -17.09 -6.96
CA ILE A 2 17.56 -15.91 -7.76
C ILE A 2 16.69 -14.67 -7.45
N GLY A 3 15.42 -14.87 -7.09
CA GLY A 3 14.46 -13.77 -6.92
C GLY A 3 14.77 -12.75 -5.81
N ARG A 4 15.44 -13.14 -4.71
CA ARG A 4 15.78 -12.18 -3.63
C ARG A 4 16.81 -11.14 -4.08
N LEU A 5 17.78 -11.55 -4.91
CA LEU A 5 18.81 -10.63 -5.41
C LEU A 5 18.22 -9.66 -6.43
N GLU A 6 17.38 -10.17 -7.34
CA GLU A 6 16.68 -9.35 -8.33
C GLU A 6 15.73 -8.34 -7.67
N PHE A 7 14.96 -8.78 -6.66
CA PHE A 7 14.10 -7.89 -5.89
C PHE A 7 14.89 -6.76 -5.22
N LYS A 8 16.00 -7.08 -4.55
CA LYS A 8 16.86 -6.07 -3.93
C LYS A 8 17.39 -5.07 -4.94
N ARG A 9 17.83 -5.53 -6.12
CA ARG A 9 18.31 -4.65 -7.20
C ARG A 9 17.21 -3.73 -7.72
N ALA A 10 16.00 -4.26 -7.92
CA ALA A 10 14.85 -3.46 -8.32
C ALA A 10 14.55 -2.36 -7.29
N VAL A 11 14.47 -2.72 -6.01
CA VAL A 11 14.27 -1.75 -4.92
C VAL A 11 15.38 -0.69 -4.89
N SER A 12 16.65 -1.09 -5.00
CA SER A 12 17.79 -0.16 -5.03
C SER A 12 17.83 0.75 -6.26
N SER A 13 17.07 0.45 -7.31
CA SER A 13 17.00 1.26 -8.53
C SER A 13 15.90 2.33 -8.51
N ILE A 14 15.01 2.28 -7.52
CA ILE A 14 13.94 3.28 -7.33
C ILE A 14 14.60 4.63 -7.05
N GLN A 15 14.16 5.66 -7.76
CA GLN A 15 14.59 7.04 -7.56
C GLN A 15 13.40 7.88 -7.11
N PRO A 16 13.62 8.93 -6.29
CA PRO A 16 12.56 9.88 -5.97
C PRO A 16 11.99 10.49 -7.26
N GLY A 17 10.70 10.30 -7.48
CA GLY A 17 9.90 11.05 -8.45
C GLY A 17 9.07 12.08 -7.70
N GLY A 18 8.96 13.30 -8.22
CA GLY A 18 8.31 14.39 -7.49
C GLY A 18 6.83 14.15 -7.17
N GLY A 19 6.38 14.71 -6.04
CA GLY A 19 4.99 14.69 -5.57
C GLY A 19 4.56 13.36 -4.96
N THR A 20 3.34 13.34 -4.42
CA THR A 20 2.74 12.15 -3.81
C THR A 20 1.32 11.98 -4.33
N ASN A 21 1.04 10.86 -5.00
CA ASN A 21 -0.31 10.46 -5.41
C ASN A 21 -0.60 9.08 -4.82
N LEU A 22 -1.39 9.04 -3.76
CA LEU A 22 -1.60 7.82 -2.99
C LEU A 22 -2.46 6.82 -3.75
N ILE A 23 -3.45 7.29 -4.53
CA ILE A 23 -4.30 6.44 -5.38
C ILE A 23 -3.45 5.74 -6.44
N ALA A 24 -2.65 6.50 -7.19
CA ALA A 24 -1.82 5.98 -8.26
C ALA A 24 -0.73 5.01 -7.75
N GLY A 25 -0.37 5.08 -6.47
CA GLY A 25 0.50 4.11 -5.82
C GLY A 25 -0.24 2.86 -5.33
N LEU A 26 -1.43 3.02 -4.73
CA LEU A 26 -2.15 1.93 -4.08
C LEU A 26 -2.92 1.05 -5.08
N GLU A 27 -3.55 1.64 -6.11
CA GLU A 27 -4.34 0.90 -7.10
C GLU A 27 -3.51 -0.17 -7.83
N PRO A 28 -2.30 0.10 -8.37
CA PRO A 28 -1.49 -0.94 -8.99
C PRO A 28 -1.13 -2.06 -8.00
N GLY A 29 -0.90 -1.72 -6.72
CA GLY A 29 -0.65 -2.70 -5.66
C GLY A 29 -1.81 -3.69 -5.53
N TYR A 30 -3.03 -3.19 -5.49
CA TYR A 30 -4.22 -4.04 -5.48
C TYR A 30 -4.38 -4.88 -6.74
N GLN A 31 -4.18 -4.28 -7.93
CA GLN A 31 -4.27 -5.00 -9.20
C GLN A 31 -3.27 -6.16 -9.27
N GLN A 32 -2.04 -5.98 -8.77
CA GLN A 32 -1.03 -7.03 -8.71
C GLN A 32 -1.44 -8.18 -7.78
N VAL A 33 -2.00 -7.86 -6.60
CA VAL A 33 -2.50 -8.88 -5.67
C VAL A 33 -3.70 -9.62 -6.26
N LEU A 34 -4.65 -8.90 -6.87
CA LEU A 34 -5.83 -9.48 -7.50
C LEU A 34 -5.46 -10.43 -8.64
N ALA A 35 -4.53 -10.04 -9.50
CA ALA A 35 -4.04 -10.87 -10.61
C ALA A 35 -3.36 -12.18 -10.13
N ASN A 36 -2.88 -12.20 -8.88
CA ASN A 36 -2.22 -13.34 -8.27
C ASN A 36 -3.00 -13.93 -7.09
N PHE A 37 -4.30 -13.64 -7.01
CA PHE A 37 -5.12 -13.99 -5.86
C PHE A 37 -5.16 -15.51 -5.63
N ARG A 38 -5.00 -15.93 -4.37
CA ARG A 38 -5.11 -17.34 -3.97
C ARG A 38 -5.92 -17.46 -2.69
N THR A 39 -6.97 -18.28 -2.74
CA THR A 39 -7.90 -18.50 -1.62
C THR A 39 -7.24 -19.09 -0.38
N GLU A 40 -6.18 -19.90 -0.54
CA GLU A 40 -5.45 -20.52 0.58
C GLU A 40 -4.36 -19.61 1.19
N TYR A 41 -4.19 -18.39 0.68
CA TYR A 41 -3.15 -17.47 1.12
C TYR A 41 -3.76 -16.15 1.61
N THR A 42 -2.99 -15.42 2.41
CA THR A 42 -3.30 -14.03 2.73
C THR A 42 -3.01 -13.15 1.51
N ASN A 43 -4.04 -12.54 0.96
CA ASN A 43 -3.93 -11.57 -0.13
C ASN A 43 -3.90 -10.15 0.47
N ARG A 44 -2.75 -9.48 0.44
CA ARG A 44 -2.57 -8.19 1.12
C ARG A 44 -1.62 -7.26 0.39
N VAL A 45 -1.91 -5.96 0.47
CA VAL A 45 -1.02 -4.86 0.08
C VAL A 45 -0.38 -4.25 1.33
N LEU A 46 0.94 -4.04 1.29
CA LEU A 46 1.66 -3.20 2.25
C LEU A 46 1.94 -1.86 1.58
N PHE A 47 1.36 -0.79 2.11
CA PHE A 47 1.41 0.54 1.53
C PHE A 47 2.26 1.47 2.39
N LEU A 48 3.38 1.94 1.85
CA LEU A 48 4.35 2.79 2.54
C LEU A 48 4.24 4.21 1.99
N THR A 49 4.20 5.21 2.86
CA THR A 49 4.26 6.63 2.46
C THR A 49 5.00 7.46 3.50
N ASP A 50 5.82 8.40 3.03
CA ASP A 50 6.53 9.42 3.83
C ASP A 50 5.93 10.82 3.66
N GLY A 51 4.83 10.93 2.91
CA GLY A 51 4.23 12.19 2.50
C GLY A 51 2.71 12.20 2.54
N VAL A 52 2.15 13.40 2.36
CA VAL A 52 0.72 13.66 2.11
C VAL A 52 0.52 13.89 0.61
N GLY A 53 -0.57 13.38 0.05
CA GLY A 53 -0.81 13.43 -1.39
C GLY A 53 -2.27 13.28 -1.79
N GLU A 54 -2.53 13.28 -3.10
CA GLU A 54 -3.87 13.08 -3.64
C GLU A 54 -4.45 11.72 -3.21
N SER A 55 -5.64 11.76 -2.61
CA SER A 55 -6.25 10.61 -1.94
C SER A 55 -7.76 10.52 -2.12
N GLN A 56 -8.35 11.33 -3.01
CA GLN A 56 -9.79 11.30 -3.24
C GLN A 56 -10.25 9.89 -3.67
N GLY A 57 -11.22 9.33 -2.95
CA GLY A 57 -11.76 7.98 -3.20
C GLY A 57 -10.92 6.82 -2.65
N ILE A 58 -9.80 7.07 -1.97
CA ILE A 58 -8.90 5.99 -1.50
C ILE A 58 -9.57 5.07 -0.48
N LEU A 59 -10.47 5.62 0.33
CA LEU A 59 -11.21 4.89 1.36
C LEU A 59 -12.22 3.92 0.75
N ASP A 60 -12.97 4.38 -0.25
CA ASP A 60 -13.96 3.56 -0.96
C ASP A 60 -13.27 2.43 -1.76
N MET A 61 -12.11 2.76 -2.37
CA MET A 61 -11.26 1.75 -3.01
C MET A 61 -10.79 0.69 -2.01
N ALA A 62 -10.29 1.11 -0.84
CA ALA A 62 -9.81 0.19 0.19
C ALA A 62 -10.92 -0.75 0.70
N GLU A 63 -12.13 -0.23 0.88
CA GLU A 63 -13.30 -0.99 1.28
C GLU A 63 -13.72 -1.99 0.19
N THR A 64 -13.76 -1.57 -1.08
CA THR A 64 -14.09 -2.43 -2.22
C THR A 64 -13.14 -3.62 -2.32
N TYR A 65 -11.82 -3.40 -2.22
CA TYR A 65 -10.86 -4.51 -2.30
C TYR A 65 -10.89 -5.43 -1.07
N LYS A 66 -11.22 -4.89 0.11
CA LYS A 66 -11.43 -5.73 1.30
C LYS A 66 -12.61 -6.68 1.10
N GLU A 67 -13.72 -6.22 0.52
CA GLU A 67 -14.87 -7.09 0.20
C GLU A 67 -14.49 -8.21 -0.78
N MET A 68 -13.50 -7.97 -1.64
CA MET A 68 -12.91 -8.98 -2.53
C MET A 68 -11.88 -9.90 -1.83
N GLY A 69 -11.67 -9.74 -0.52
CA GLY A 69 -10.73 -10.55 0.27
C GLY A 69 -9.27 -10.09 0.17
N ILE A 70 -9.02 -8.85 -0.27
CA ILE A 70 -7.67 -8.26 -0.36
C ILE A 70 -7.52 -7.13 0.67
N ASN A 71 -6.69 -7.34 1.68
CA ASN A 71 -6.50 -6.35 2.74
C ASN A 71 -5.38 -5.35 2.40
N VAL A 72 -5.41 -4.16 3.01
CA VAL A 72 -4.29 -3.21 2.96
C VAL A 72 -3.80 -2.86 4.35
N SER A 73 -2.50 -2.66 4.49
CA SER A 73 -1.91 -2.08 5.70
C SER A 73 -0.96 -0.97 5.37
N THR A 74 -1.03 0.07 6.16
CA THR A 74 -0.35 1.34 5.91
C THR A 74 0.84 1.48 6.85
N ILE A 75 1.97 1.93 6.32
CA ILE A 75 3.21 2.13 7.07
C ILE A 75 3.70 3.55 6.81
N GLY A 76 3.57 4.42 7.80
CA GLY A 76 4.05 5.79 7.72
C GLY A 76 5.56 5.83 7.96
N VAL A 77 6.31 6.48 7.07
CA VAL A 77 7.77 6.58 7.18
C VAL A 77 8.15 8.02 7.50
N GLY A 78 8.95 8.24 8.54
CA GLY A 78 9.35 9.58 8.97
C GLY A 78 8.25 10.31 9.73
N THR A 79 8.11 11.62 9.51
CA THR A 79 7.20 12.48 10.30
C THR A 79 6.10 13.16 9.48
N ASP A 80 6.23 13.17 8.16
CA ASP A 80 5.49 14.10 7.31
C ASP A 80 4.38 13.40 6.49
N PHE A 81 3.65 12.49 7.13
CA PHE A 81 2.53 11.75 6.54
C PHE A 81 1.20 12.02 7.26
N ASP A 82 0.10 11.75 6.56
CA ASP A 82 -1.25 11.88 7.13
C ASP A 82 -1.62 10.62 7.93
N LEU A 83 -1.33 10.64 9.23
CA LEU A 83 -1.62 9.52 10.12
C LEU A 83 -3.11 9.17 10.17
N GLU A 84 -3.99 10.17 10.16
CA GLU A 84 -5.44 9.94 10.24
C GLU A 84 -5.93 9.20 9.00
N LEU A 85 -5.53 9.65 7.82
CA LEU A 85 -5.84 8.98 6.56
C LEU A 85 -5.28 7.55 6.53
N MET A 86 -4.05 7.35 6.98
CA MET A 86 -3.43 6.01 7.01
C MET A 86 -4.17 5.05 7.93
N VAL A 87 -4.60 5.53 9.09
CA VAL A 87 -5.41 4.74 10.04
C VAL A 87 -6.74 4.37 9.39
N GLU A 88 -7.41 5.31 8.74
CA GLU A 88 -8.71 5.05 8.11
C GLU A 88 -8.61 4.09 6.91
N ILE A 89 -7.58 4.22 6.06
CA ILE A 89 -7.30 3.26 4.97
C ILE A 89 -7.13 1.86 5.54
N SER A 90 -6.30 1.69 6.58
CA SER A 90 -6.05 0.38 7.19
C SER A 90 -7.32 -0.21 7.81
N LYS A 91 -8.11 0.59 8.54
CA LYS A 91 -9.36 0.10 9.15
C LYS A 91 -10.37 -0.33 8.10
N ARG A 92 -10.65 0.53 7.11
CA ARG A 92 -11.61 0.22 6.04
C ARG A 92 -11.12 -0.90 5.13
N GLY A 93 -9.82 -0.98 4.91
CA GLY A 93 -9.14 -2.03 4.16
C GLY A 93 -8.88 -3.33 4.91
N GLY A 94 -9.24 -3.44 6.19
CA GLY A 94 -9.14 -4.68 6.97
C GLY A 94 -7.73 -5.06 7.41
N GLY A 95 -6.82 -4.08 7.52
CA GLY A 95 -5.48 -4.27 8.05
C GLY A 95 -5.18 -3.37 9.23
N SER A 96 -3.90 -3.01 9.40
CA SER A 96 -3.41 -2.29 10.57
C SER A 96 -2.47 -1.16 10.15
N PRO A 97 -2.57 0.02 10.78
CA PRO A 97 -1.61 1.09 10.58
C PRO A 97 -0.36 0.86 11.42
N GLU A 98 0.80 1.11 10.83
CA GLU A 98 2.10 1.12 11.50
C GLU A 98 2.82 2.44 11.20
N SER A 99 3.78 2.80 12.04
CA SER A 99 4.68 3.93 11.78
C SER A 99 6.12 3.54 12.09
N GLN A 100 7.03 3.97 11.24
CA GLN A 100 8.48 3.82 11.36
C GLN A 100 9.06 5.23 11.45
N ARG A 101 9.55 5.59 12.64
CA ARG A 101 10.24 6.86 12.90
C ARG A 101 11.74 6.71 12.69
#